data_AF-A0A3R7AY17-F1
#
_entry.id   AF-A0A3R7AY17-F1
#
_cell.length_a   1.000
_cell.length_b   1.000
_cell.length_c   1.000
_cell.angle_alpha   90.00
_cell.angle_beta   90.00
_cell.angle_gamma   90.00
#
_symmetry.space_group_name_H-M   'P 1'
#
loop_
_entity.id
_entity.type
_entity.pdbx_description
1 polymer ?
#
loop_
_entity_poly.entity_id
_entity_poly.type
_entity_poly.pdbx_seq_one_letter_code
_entity_poly.pdbx_strand_id
1 'polypeptide(L)'
;MLRVLVLSVLLACCAVDAAPARVSVDTSLDLPWFSYEGDSHFEFGEALGKQFRVEINDRLRLSSQLQGVLLPFYATPLGKSTYDKYLSAHNHTFPVRPAIPLLSLTCMPFVGLQCHRSDVNRTALITAKIKNNPWFTAFTYLGDLPTGAFGANQHGVAFSMNFFPSSYHRLRRYTHVTPPSSVASILTLLGDQVSERAMPSYTSYPIFHDDKSHAKGELSNWTLITVLFDVKNGVLYLLRPRVNPGEARVAMVVDLLDVQHVKLLHTASEQDLAKTNMLATTKARS
;
A
#
# COMPACT_ATOMS: atom_id res chain seq x y z
N MET A 1 -55.08 2.33 -52.58
CA MET A 1 -53.92 3.12 -52.14
C MET A 1 -53.70 2.89 -50.65
N LEU A 2 -52.75 2.04 -50.27
CA LEU A 2 -52.25 1.99 -48.89
C LEU A 2 -50.82 1.42 -48.93
N ARG A 3 -49.83 2.30 -48.78
CA ARG A 3 -48.41 1.94 -48.70
C ARG A 3 -48.13 1.37 -47.31
N VAL A 4 -47.62 0.14 -47.25
CA VAL A 4 -47.10 -0.49 -46.03
C VAL A 4 -45.74 0.12 -45.74
N LEU A 5 -45.62 0.87 -44.64
CA LEU A 5 -44.36 1.39 -44.13
C LEU A 5 -43.75 0.33 -43.19
N VAL A 6 -42.70 -0.34 -43.63
CA VAL A 6 -41.87 -1.19 -42.76
C VAL A 6 -40.94 -0.27 -41.97
N LEU A 7 -41.20 -0.14 -40.67
CA LEU A 7 -40.34 0.63 -39.76
C LEU A 7 -39.24 -0.30 -39.23
N SER A 8 -38.05 -0.22 -39.82
CA SER A 8 -36.85 -0.88 -39.34
C SER A 8 -36.37 -0.20 -38.05
N VAL A 9 -36.59 -0.84 -36.89
CA VAL A 9 -36.00 -0.42 -35.63
C VAL A 9 -34.51 -0.82 -35.65
N LEU A 10 -33.66 0.14 -36.02
CA LEU A 10 -32.21 0.05 -35.79
C LEU A 10 -31.97 0.22 -34.29
N LEU A 11 -31.69 -0.90 -33.62
CA LEU A 11 -31.13 -0.92 -32.28
C LEU A 11 -29.71 -0.34 -32.38
N ALA A 12 -29.57 0.97 -32.13
CA ALA A 12 -28.27 1.57 -31.89
C ALA A 12 -27.76 1.01 -30.56
N CYS A 13 -26.90 0.01 -30.61
CA CYS A 13 -26.01 -0.32 -29.50
C CYS A 13 -25.11 0.89 -29.28
N CYS A 14 -25.54 1.82 -28.43
CA CYS A 14 -24.64 2.78 -27.83
C CYS A 14 -23.65 1.98 -27.01
N ALA A 15 -22.46 1.73 -27.57
CA ALA A 15 -21.30 1.41 -26.77
C ALA A 15 -21.20 2.51 -25.71
N VAL A 16 -21.37 2.13 -24.46
CA VAL A 16 -21.06 3.01 -23.35
C VAL A 16 -19.54 3.18 -23.42
N ASP A 17 -19.09 4.25 -24.05
CA ASP A 17 -17.71 4.69 -23.92
C ASP A 17 -17.46 4.85 -22.42
N ALA A 18 -16.65 3.94 -21.88
CA ALA A 18 -16.16 4.08 -20.53
C ALA A 18 -15.44 5.43 -20.48
N ALA A 19 -15.99 6.36 -19.69
CA ALA A 19 -15.36 7.66 -19.51
C ALA A 19 -13.89 7.42 -19.11
N PRO A 20 -12.93 8.15 -19.71
CA PRO A 20 -11.53 7.98 -19.38
C PRO A 20 -11.37 8.15 -17.87
N ALA A 21 -10.64 7.21 -17.24
CA ALA A 21 -10.40 7.20 -15.81
C ALA A 21 -9.91 8.58 -15.36
N ARG A 22 -10.75 9.32 -14.63
CA ARG A 22 -10.39 10.64 -14.09
C ARG A 22 -9.52 10.43 -12.85
N VAL A 23 -8.28 10.00 -13.05
CA VAL A 23 -7.29 9.96 -11.99
C VAL A 23 -6.72 11.36 -11.84
N SER A 24 -7.33 12.19 -10.99
CA SER A 24 -6.77 13.48 -10.61
C SER A 24 -5.64 13.26 -9.61
N VAL A 25 -4.40 13.37 -10.07
CA VAL A 25 -3.23 13.36 -9.17
C VAL A 25 -3.21 14.69 -8.43
N ASP A 26 -3.56 14.68 -7.14
CA ASP A 26 -3.41 15.83 -6.25
C ASP A 26 -2.13 15.69 -5.41
N THR A 27 -1.26 16.69 -5.52
CA THR A 27 0.09 16.73 -4.92
C THR A 27 0.16 17.48 -3.60
N SER A 28 -0.97 17.93 -3.03
CA SER A 28 -1.00 18.71 -1.78
C SER A 28 -0.78 17.85 -0.52
N LEU A 29 -0.88 16.53 -0.66
CA LEU A 29 -0.44 15.58 0.34
C LEU A 29 1.00 15.16 0.02
N ASP A 30 1.87 15.08 1.04
CA ASP A 30 3.21 14.45 0.94
C ASP A 30 3.11 12.92 0.76
N LEU A 31 2.33 12.48 -0.23
CA LEU A 31 2.13 11.10 -0.63
C LEU A 31 2.24 11.04 -2.15
N PRO A 32 3.44 10.69 -2.68
CA PRO A 32 3.63 10.56 -4.12
C PRO A 32 2.62 9.58 -4.73
N TRP A 33 2.07 9.92 -5.89
CA TRP A 33 1.11 9.09 -6.62
C TRP A 33 1.51 8.96 -8.09
N PHE A 34 1.33 7.76 -8.63
CA PHE A 34 1.47 7.43 -10.03
C PHE A 34 0.24 6.70 -10.57
N SER A 35 -0.17 7.07 -11.77
CA SER A 35 -1.25 6.43 -12.51
C SER A 35 -0.74 5.90 -13.85
N TYR A 36 -1.24 4.73 -14.28
CA TYR A 36 -0.90 4.16 -15.58
C TYR A 36 -2.04 3.34 -16.17
N GLU A 37 -2.38 3.59 -17.43
CA GLU A 37 -3.19 2.69 -18.26
C GLU A 37 -2.43 2.43 -19.56
N GLY A 38 -2.20 1.16 -19.88
CA GLY A 38 -1.50 0.78 -21.11
C GLY A 38 -1.34 -0.73 -21.25
N ASP A 39 -0.73 -1.18 -22.33
CA ASP A 39 -0.73 -2.61 -22.72
C ASP A 39 0.56 -3.36 -22.36
N SER A 40 1.46 -2.75 -21.59
CA SER A 40 2.79 -3.32 -21.34
C SER A 40 3.22 -3.20 -19.89
N HIS A 41 3.54 -4.34 -19.26
CA HIS A 41 4.18 -4.36 -17.95
C HIS A 41 5.55 -3.69 -17.98
N PHE A 42 6.25 -3.75 -19.11
CA PHE A 42 7.54 -3.10 -19.28
C PHE A 42 7.39 -1.58 -19.30
N GLU A 43 6.44 -1.05 -20.09
CA GLU A 43 6.20 0.39 -20.15
C GLU A 43 5.65 0.94 -18.83
N PHE A 44 4.80 0.18 -18.13
CA PHE A 44 4.40 0.49 -16.77
C PHE A 44 5.62 0.67 -15.84
N GLY A 45 6.53 -0.29 -15.82
CA GLY A 45 7.74 -0.24 -15.00
C GLY A 45 8.69 0.89 -15.42
N GLU A 46 8.82 1.12 -16.73
CA GLU A 46 9.65 2.19 -17.28
C GLU A 46 9.10 3.58 -16.93
N ALA A 47 7.79 3.79 -17.08
CA ALA A 47 7.13 5.05 -16.74
C ALA A 47 7.22 5.34 -15.24
N LEU A 48 6.95 4.34 -14.39
CA LEU A 48 7.11 4.45 -12.95
C LEU A 48 8.56 4.79 -12.55
N GLY A 49 9.52 4.09 -13.17
CA GLY A 49 10.95 4.29 -12.93
C GLY A 49 11.46 5.65 -13.39
N LYS A 50 10.94 6.17 -14.52
CA LYS A 50 11.24 7.51 -15.02
C LYS A 50 10.71 8.59 -14.09
N GLN A 51 9.47 8.45 -13.62
CA GLN A 51 8.84 9.43 -12.73
C GLN A 51 9.56 9.52 -11.37
N PHE A 52 9.93 8.39 -10.78
CA PHE A 52 10.54 8.35 -9.45
C PHE A 52 12.03 8.03 -9.46
N ARG A 53 12.73 8.38 -10.54
CA ARG A 53 14.14 8.03 -10.75
C ARG A 53 15.02 8.47 -9.60
N VAL A 54 14.79 9.67 -9.07
CA VAL A 54 15.62 10.26 -8.00
C VAL A 54 15.43 9.46 -6.71
N GLU A 55 14.19 9.22 -6.32
CA GLU A 55 13.81 8.52 -5.10
C GLU A 55 14.26 7.06 -5.14
N ILE A 56 14.10 6.38 -6.28
CA ILE A 56 14.56 5.00 -6.48
C ILE A 56 16.07 4.93 -6.31
N ASN A 57 16.83 5.79 -7.00
CA ASN A 57 18.29 5.80 -6.88
C ASN A 57 18.74 6.10 -5.46
N ASP A 58 18.09 7.04 -4.78
CA ASP A 58 18.37 7.33 -3.38
C ASP A 58 18.08 6.15 -2.46
N ARG A 59 16.95 5.44 -2.67
CA ARG A 59 16.61 4.25 -1.89
C ARG A 59 17.67 3.17 -2.05
N LEU A 60 18.06 2.87 -3.29
CA LEU A 60 19.07 1.85 -3.60
C LEU A 60 20.45 2.24 -3.03
N ARG A 61 20.82 3.51 -3.12
CA ARG A 61 22.08 4.03 -2.56
C ARG A 61 22.11 3.95 -1.03
N LEU A 62 20.98 4.18 -0.36
CA LEU A 62 20.88 4.18 1.11
C LEU A 62 20.59 2.79 1.70
N SER A 63 20.31 1.79 0.87
CA SER A 63 20.03 0.43 1.34
C SER A 63 21.31 -0.25 1.84
N SER A 64 21.46 -0.33 3.16
CA SER A 64 22.59 -1.01 3.80
C SER A 64 22.66 -2.50 3.44
N GLN A 65 21.51 -3.16 3.30
CA GLN A 65 21.44 -4.56 2.88
C GLN A 65 21.92 -4.74 1.43
N LEU A 66 21.50 -3.87 0.51
CA LEU A 66 21.95 -3.93 -0.87
C LEU A 66 23.46 -3.65 -0.97
N GLN A 67 23.90 -2.52 -0.41
CA GLN A 67 25.28 -2.04 -0.53
C GLN A 67 26.27 -2.87 0.28
N GLY A 68 25.92 -3.28 1.49
CA GLY A 68 26.82 -3.94 2.42
C GLY A 68 26.79 -5.47 2.37
N VAL A 69 25.73 -6.08 1.81
CA VAL A 69 25.55 -7.54 1.82
C VAL A 69 25.34 -8.10 0.42
N LEU A 70 24.30 -7.66 -0.29
CA LEU A 70 23.89 -8.30 -1.55
C LEU A 70 24.86 -8.02 -2.70
N LEU A 71 25.29 -6.77 -2.89
CA LEU A 71 26.27 -6.42 -3.93
C LEU A 71 27.65 -7.08 -3.70
N PRO A 72 28.23 -7.05 -2.47
CA PRO A 72 29.45 -7.80 -2.18
C PRO A 72 29.30 -9.30 -2.38
N PHE A 73 28.17 -9.89 -1.99
CA PHE A 73 27.92 -11.31 -2.24
C PHE A 73 27.83 -11.63 -3.73
N TYR A 74 27.11 -10.83 -4.52
CA TYR A 74 27.01 -10.97 -5.97
C TYR A 74 28.37 -10.92 -6.67
N ALA A 75 29.32 -10.13 -6.15
CA ALA A 75 30.69 -10.08 -6.68
C ALA A 75 31.49 -11.38 -6.51
N THR A 76 31.00 -12.35 -5.71
CA THR A 76 31.62 -13.68 -5.57
C THR A 76 31.09 -14.66 -6.64
N PRO A 77 31.85 -15.71 -7.00
CA PRO A 77 31.36 -16.74 -7.92
C PRO A 77 30.08 -17.43 -7.44
N LEU A 78 29.97 -17.70 -6.13
CA LEU A 78 28.77 -18.29 -5.53
C LEU A 78 27.58 -17.35 -5.60
N GLY A 79 27.76 -16.07 -5.26
CA GLY A 79 26.67 -15.10 -5.30
C GLY A 79 26.20 -14.82 -6.72
N LYS A 80 27.12 -14.69 -7.69
CA LYS A 80 26.76 -14.54 -9.10
C LYS A 80 25.97 -15.76 -9.60
N SER A 81 26.48 -16.98 -9.39
CA SER A 81 25.78 -18.20 -9.84
C SER A 81 24.44 -18.40 -9.14
N THR A 82 24.29 -17.93 -7.90
CA THR A 82 23.00 -17.93 -7.18
C THR A 82 22.03 -16.93 -7.80
N TYR A 83 22.46 -15.70 -8.06
CA TYR A 83 21.65 -14.68 -8.74
C TYR A 83 21.20 -15.16 -10.13
N ASP A 84 22.11 -15.71 -10.93
CA ASP A 84 21.81 -16.22 -12.28
C ASP A 84 20.73 -17.32 -12.23
N LYS A 85 20.74 -18.19 -11.20
CA LYS A 85 19.69 -19.19 -10.98
C LYS A 85 18.34 -18.55 -10.68
N TYR A 86 18.27 -17.56 -9.79
CA TYR A 86 17.03 -16.84 -9.49
C TYR A 86 16.50 -16.08 -10.71
N LEU A 87 17.38 -15.42 -11.45
CA LEU A 87 17.03 -14.71 -12.68
C LEU A 87 16.49 -15.67 -13.75
N SER A 88 17.13 -16.82 -13.92
CA SER A 88 16.68 -17.87 -14.85
C SER A 88 15.30 -18.40 -14.46
N ALA A 89 15.10 -18.77 -13.18
CA ALA A 89 13.82 -19.24 -12.67
C ALA A 89 12.71 -18.19 -12.82
N HIS A 90 13.01 -16.92 -12.55
CA HIS A 90 12.09 -15.80 -12.73
C HIS A 90 11.71 -15.64 -14.20
N ASN A 91 12.67 -15.55 -15.12
CA ASN A 91 12.41 -15.40 -16.55
C ASN A 91 11.65 -16.60 -17.14
N HIS A 92 11.86 -17.79 -16.59
CA HIS A 92 11.11 -18.99 -16.99
C HIS A 92 9.65 -18.96 -16.50
N THR A 93 9.43 -18.56 -15.25
CA THR A 93 8.10 -18.58 -14.61
C THR A 93 7.25 -17.37 -15.02
N PHE A 94 7.89 -16.21 -15.20
CA PHE A 94 7.27 -14.93 -15.52
C PHE A 94 7.94 -14.35 -16.79
N PRO A 95 7.58 -14.81 -18.00
CA PRO A 95 8.31 -14.52 -19.24
C PRO A 95 8.19 -13.08 -19.78
N VAL A 96 7.91 -12.10 -18.93
CA VAL A 96 7.99 -10.66 -19.24
C VAL A 96 9.46 -10.24 -19.20
N ARG A 97 10.08 -10.03 -20.37
CA ARG A 97 11.49 -9.59 -20.52
C ARG A 97 11.76 -8.22 -19.87
N PRO A 98 12.99 -7.96 -19.37
CA PRO A 98 13.67 -8.65 -18.27
C PRO A 98 13.35 -7.99 -16.90
N ALA A 99 13.48 -8.81 -15.87
CA ALA A 99 13.38 -8.51 -14.44
C ALA A 99 13.85 -7.09 -14.03
N ILE A 100 12.90 -6.26 -13.63
CA ILE A 100 13.14 -5.39 -12.47
C ILE A 100 12.82 -6.28 -11.26
N PRO A 101 13.73 -6.43 -10.27
CA PRO A 101 13.62 -7.45 -9.24
C PRO A 101 12.60 -7.01 -8.20
N LEU A 102 11.40 -7.54 -8.32
CA LEU A 102 10.28 -7.05 -7.56
C LEU A 102 9.50 -8.24 -7.01
N LEU A 103 9.89 -8.68 -5.81
CA LEU A 103 9.50 -9.98 -5.26
C LEU A 103 8.33 -9.90 -4.24
N SER A 104 7.33 -10.74 -4.56
CA SER A 104 6.15 -11.29 -3.84
C SER A 104 6.28 -11.46 -2.30
N LEU A 105 5.37 -10.96 -1.44
CA LEU A 105 4.00 -11.35 -1.00
C LEU A 105 3.81 -12.59 -0.11
N THR A 106 3.26 -12.40 1.11
CA THR A 106 2.20 -13.24 1.73
C THR A 106 1.37 -12.46 2.78
N CYS A 107 0.11 -12.89 2.94
CA CYS A 107 -1.06 -12.21 3.54
C CYS A 107 -1.20 -12.33 5.08
N MET A 108 -1.86 -11.34 5.70
CA MET A 108 -2.77 -11.40 6.88
C MET A 108 -3.50 -10.03 7.00
N PRO A 109 -4.73 -9.96 7.55
CA PRO A 109 -5.52 -8.72 7.58
C PRO A 109 -5.06 -7.78 8.70
N PHE A 110 -5.09 -6.46 8.41
CA PHE A 110 -4.70 -5.30 9.25
C PHE A 110 -3.20 -4.99 9.31
N VAL A 111 -2.80 -3.79 8.86
CA VAL A 111 -1.39 -3.43 8.66
C VAL A 111 -1.05 -1.99 9.05
N GLY A 112 -0.13 -1.86 10.00
CA GLY A 112 0.83 -0.76 10.02
C GLY A 112 2.03 -1.15 9.15
N LEU A 113 2.36 -0.38 8.12
CA LEU A 113 3.49 -0.71 7.25
C LEU A 113 4.79 -0.24 7.91
N GLN A 114 5.69 -1.18 8.19
CA GLN A 114 6.96 -0.89 8.85
C GLN A 114 8.13 -1.13 7.88
N CYS A 115 8.91 -0.09 7.63
CA CYS A 115 9.92 -0.04 6.56
C CYS A 115 11.31 0.34 7.08
N HIS A 116 12.35 0.08 6.30
CA HIS A 116 13.68 0.54 6.65
C HIS A 116 13.72 2.08 6.60
N ARG A 117 14.62 2.73 7.36
CA ARG A 117 14.74 4.21 7.32
C ARG A 117 15.00 4.73 5.89
N SER A 118 15.66 3.91 5.08
CA SER A 118 15.90 4.19 3.65
C SER A 118 14.62 4.29 2.82
N ASP A 119 13.48 3.77 3.28
CA ASP A 119 12.21 3.80 2.54
C ASP A 119 11.37 5.05 2.85
N VAL A 120 11.72 5.80 3.91
CA VAL A 120 11.05 7.06 4.24
C VAL A 120 11.20 8.04 3.07
N ASN A 121 10.08 8.62 2.63
CA ASN A 121 9.95 9.46 1.42
C ASN A 121 10.24 8.74 0.09
N ARG A 122 10.32 7.40 0.08
CA ARG A 122 10.54 6.61 -1.15
C ARG A 122 9.45 5.56 -1.31
N THR A 123 8.22 6.01 -1.13
CA THR A 123 7.01 5.22 -1.30
C THR A 123 5.97 5.99 -2.08
N ALA A 124 5.14 5.30 -2.84
CA ALA A 124 4.08 5.92 -3.61
C ALA A 124 2.81 5.07 -3.61
N LEU A 125 1.67 5.74 -3.77
CA LEU A 125 0.45 5.09 -4.23
C LEU A 125 0.52 4.89 -5.74
N ILE A 126 0.12 3.72 -6.21
CA ILE A 126 0.13 3.32 -7.62
C ILE A 126 -1.29 2.92 -7.98
N THR A 127 -1.90 3.56 -8.96
CA THR A 127 -3.17 3.10 -9.55
C THR A 127 -2.91 2.73 -11.00
N ALA A 128 -3.11 1.46 -11.37
CA ALA A 128 -2.78 1.05 -12.73
C ALA A 128 -3.69 -0.03 -13.30
N LYS A 129 -3.78 -0.01 -14.64
CA LYS A 129 -4.34 -1.08 -15.47
C LYS A 129 -3.35 -1.41 -16.57
N ILE A 130 -3.06 -2.71 -16.70
CA ILE A 130 -2.08 -3.20 -17.66
C ILE A 130 -2.76 -4.23 -18.56
N LYS A 131 -2.90 -3.95 -19.85
CA LYS A 131 -3.67 -4.73 -20.82
C LYS A 131 -5.15 -4.84 -20.40
N ASN A 132 -5.76 -5.97 -20.72
CA ASN A 132 -7.11 -6.35 -20.31
C ASN A 132 -7.18 -6.87 -18.85
N ASN A 133 -6.14 -6.64 -18.04
CA ASN A 133 -6.18 -7.03 -16.64
C ASN A 133 -6.99 -6.02 -15.81
N PRO A 134 -7.40 -6.43 -14.60
CA PRO A 134 -8.06 -5.53 -13.66
C PRO A 134 -7.26 -4.30 -13.28
N TRP A 135 -7.97 -3.19 -13.05
CA TRP A 135 -7.41 -2.07 -12.29
C TRP A 135 -6.97 -2.54 -10.91
N PHE A 136 -5.87 -1.96 -10.43
CA PHE A 136 -5.44 -2.09 -9.05
C PHE A 136 -4.94 -0.75 -8.50
N THR A 137 -5.09 -0.58 -7.19
CA THR A 137 -4.46 0.49 -6.42
C THR A 137 -3.60 -0.14 -5.32
N ALA A 138 -2.32 0.22 -5.26
CA ALA A 138 -1.38 -0.36 -4.31
C ALA A 138 -0.39 0.69 -3.79
N PHE A 139 -0.02 0.58 -2.52
CA PHE A 139 1.08 1.35 -1.96
C PHE A 139 2.36 0.52 -2.09
N THR A 140 3.41 1.15 -2.59
CA THR A 140 4.68 0.46 -2.90
C THR A 140 5.88 1.21 -2.37
N TYR A 141 6.95 0.45 -2.07
CA TYR A 141 8.29 1.02 -1.98
C TYR A 141 8.81 1.29 -3.38
N LEU A 142 9.38 2.46 -3.61
CA LEU A 142 9.84 2.85 -4.94
C LEU A 142 11.02 1.96 -5.36
N GLY A 143 10.92 1.41 -6.56
CA GLY A 143 11.84 0.37 -7.03
C GLY A 143 11.47 -1.04 -6.59
N ASP A 144 10.33 -1.24 -5.91
CA ASP A 144 9.66 -2.52 -5.66
C ASP A 144 8.38 -2.67 -6.53
N LEU A 145 7.93 -3.90 -6.84
CA LEU A 145 6.62 -4.10 -7.49
C LEU A 145 5.55 -3.64 -6.50
N PRO A 146 4.36 -3.22 -6.99
CA PRO A 146 3.21 -2.87 -6.16
C PRO A 146 2.59 -4.08 -5.43
N THR A 147 3.41 -4.75 -4.64
CA THR A 147 3.21 -5.99 -3.90
C THR A 147 3.90 -5.91 -2.53
N GLY A 148 4.88 -5.00 -2.38
CA GLY A 148 5.73 -4.81 -1.20
C GLY A 148 5.01 -4.35 0.07
N ALA A 149 3.78 -3.85 -0.04
CA ALA A 149 3.06 -3.22 1.05
C ALA A 149 1.59 -3.66 1.10
N PHE A 150 0.67 -2.90 0.51
CA PHE A 150 -0.75 -3.29 0.42
C PHE A 150 -1.31 -2.90 -0.93
N GLY A 151 -2.44 -3.49 -1.29
CA GLY A 151 -3.19 -3.06 -2.46
C GLY A 151 -4.56 -3.70 -2.54
N ALA A 152 -5.36 -3.22 -3.48
CA ALA A 152 -6.66 -3.75 -3.85
C ALA A 152 -6.84 -3.72 -5.36
N ASN A 153 -7.67 -4.61 -5.90
CA ASN A 153 -8.04 -4.62 -7.32
C ASN A 153 -9.54 -4.41 -7.55
N GLN A 154 -9.93 -4.19 -8.81
CA GLN A 154 -11.31 -3.92 -9.23
C GLN A 154 -12.31 -5.06 -8.91
N HIS A 155 -11.82 -6.22 -8.50
CA HIS A 155 -12.64 -7.38 -8.12
C HIS A 155 -12.85 -7.47 -6.60
N GLY A 156 -12.46 -6.43 -5.85
CA GLY A 156 -12.59 -6.40 -4.40
C GLY A 156 -11.58 -7.29 -3.67
N VAL A 157 -10.53 -7.75 -4.35
CA VAL A 157 -9.44 -8.48 -3.70
C VAL A 157 -8.46 -7.48 -3.12
N ALA A 158 -8.36 -7.46 -1.80
CA ALA A 158 -7.37 -6.68 -1.06
C ALA A 158 -6.28 -7.58 -0.47
N PHE A 159 -5.05 -7.09 -0.45
CA PHE A 159 -3.92 -7.74 0.21
C PHE A 159 -3.14 -6.74 1.05
N SER A 160 -2.42 -7.29 2.02
CA SER A 160 -1.43 -6.56 2.79
C SER A 160 -0.31 -7.48 3.23
N MET A 161 0.93 -6.99 3.19
CA MET A 161 2.14 -7.72 3.53
C MET A 161 2.83 -7.09 4.74
N ASN A 162 3.30 -7.94 5.65
CA ASN A 162 4.05 -7.53 6.83
C ASN A 162 5.51 -7.97 6.71
N PHE A 163 6.42 -7.15 7.26
CA PHE A 163 7.85 -7.47 7.32
C PHE A 163 8.21 -8.11 8.67
N PHE A 164 9.07 -9.13 8.65
CA PHE A 164 9.27 -10.10 9.74
C PHE A 164 9.59 -9.50 11.14
N PRO A 165 10.47 -8.49 11.31
CA PRO A 165 10.78 -7.93 12.63
C PRO A 165 9.58 -7.26 13.32
N SER A 166 8.72 -6.58 12.56
CA SER A 166 7.52 -5.90 13.07
C SER A 166 6.50 -6.84 13.70
N SER A 167 6.48 -8.09 13.21
CA SER A 167 5.50 -9.09 13.63
C SER A 167 5.76 -9.56 15.07
N TYR A 168 7.01 -9.50 15.55
CA TYR A 168 7.32 -9.86 16.92
C TYR A 168 6.72 -8.89 17.94
N HIS A 169 6.73 -7.59 17.68
CA HIS A 169 6.17 -6.60 18.61
C HIS A 169 4.66 -6.74 18.72
N ARG A 170 4.00 -7.00 17.58
CA ARG A 170 2.57 -7.31 17.52
C ARG A 170 2.23 -8.61 18.24
N LEU A 171 2.99 -9.67 17.99
CA LEU A 171 2.78 -10.98 18.63
C LEU A 171 2.97 -10.90 20.15
N ARG A 172 4.03 -10.22 20.61
CA ARG A 172 4.29 -10.01 22.03
C ARG A 172 3.21 -9.14 22.66
N ARG A 173 2.69 -8.13 21.96
CA ARG A 173 1.60 -7.29 22.47
C ARG A 173 0.26 -8.02 22.48
N TYR A 174 0.02 -8.94 21.54
CA TYR A 174 -1.23 -9.68 21.44
C TYR A 174 -1.54 -10.51 22.70
N THR A 175 -0.54 -11.11 23.34
CA THR A 175 -0.74 -11.90 24.59
C THR A 175 -1.06 -11.04 25.81
N HIS A 176 -1.02 -9.72 25.65
CA HIS A 176 -1.12 -8.74 26.70
C HIS A 176 -2.37 -7.84 26.49
N VAL A 177 -2.91 -7.71 25.29
CA VAL A 177 -4.06 -6.81 25.08
C VAL A 177 -5.34 -7.59 24.84
N THR A 178 -6.46 -7.08 25.36
CA THR A 178 -7.76 -7.60 24.92
C THR A 178 -7.92 -7.25 23.43
N PRO A 179 -8.24 -8.22 22.57
CA PRO A 179 -8.43 -7.95 21.15
C PRO A 179 -9.44 -6.81 20.94
N PRO A 180 -9.06 -5.74 20.22
CA PRO A 180 -9.94 -4.59 20.05
C PRO A 180 -11.19 -4.97 19.25
N SER A 181 -12.34 -4.39 19.61
CA SER A 181 -13.65 -4.70 19.03
C SER A 181 -14.24 -3.53 18.22
N SER A 182 -13.57 -2.38 18.21
CA SER A 182 -13.96 -1.19 17.46
C SER A 182 -12.75 -0.55 16.78
N VAL A 183 -12.98 0.19 15.70
CA VAL A 183 -11.92 0.97 15.04
C VAL A 183 -11.26 1.94 16.01
N ALA A 184 -12.03 2.60 16.88
CA ALA A 184 -11.48 3.47 17.93
C ALA A 184 -10.45 2.73 18.80
N SER A 185 -10.83 1.55 19.33
CA SER A 185 -9.92 0.74 20.16
C SER A 185 -8.71 0.20 19.39
N ILE A 186 -8.86 -0.07 18.08
CA ILE A 186 -7.74 -0.45 17.21
C ILE A 186 -6.75 0.71 17.11
N LEU A 187 -7.21 1.92 16.81
CA LEU A 187 -6.34 3.08 16.64
C LEU A 187 -5.65 3.46 17.95
N THR A 188 -6.35 3.37 19.10
CA THR A 188 -5.74 3.54 20.41
C THR A 188 -4.63 2.51 20.65
N LEU A 189 -4.89 1.22 20.37
CA LEU A 189 -3.90 0.16 20.54
C LEU A 189 -2.67 0.35 19.65
N LEU A 190 -2.88 0.69 18.37
CA LEU A 190 -1.79 0.91 17.42
C LEU A 190 -0.96 2.15 17.79
N GLY A 191 -1.62 3.21 18.25
CA GLY A 191 -0.99 4.49 18.59
C GLY A 191 -0.38 4.56 19.99
N ASP A 192 -0.67 3.58 20.85
CA ASP A 192 -0.14 3.58 22.21
C ASP A 192 1.37 3.27 22.22
N GLN A 193 2.12 4.28 22.67
CA GLN A 193 3.57 4.34 22.82
C GLN A 193 3.98 4.74 24.26
N VAL A 194 3.11 4.51 25.26
CA VAL A 194 3.40 4.88 26.67
C VAL A 194 4.67 4.15 27.15
N SER A 195 5.52 4.85 27.92
CA SER A 195 6.81 4.34 28.46
C SER A 195 6.65 3.61 29.79
N GLU A 196 7.61 2.72 30.08
CA GLU A 196 7.89 1.85 31.25
C GLU A 196 7.38 2.21 32.65
N ARG A 197 6.96 3.45 32.91
CA ARG A 197 6.69 3.95 34.26
C ARG A 197 5.30 3.59 34.81
N ALA A 198 4.44 2.95 34.03
CA ALA A 198 3.06 2.62 34.43
C ALA A 198 2.76 1.12 34.60
N MET A 199 3.57 0.22 34.02
CA MET A 199 3.42 -1.25 34.12
C MET A 199 4.77 -1.90 33.78
N PRO A 200 5.42 -2.67 34.68
CA PRO A 200 6.73 -3.29 34.43
C PRO A 200 6.76 -4.32 33.28
N SER A 201 5.60 -4.75 32.78
CA SER A 201 5.48 -5.83 31.79
C SER A 201 4.84 -5.41 30.45
N TYR A 202 4.39 -4.16 30.26
CA TYR A 202 3.51 -3.78 29.14
C TYR A 202 4.02 -2.78 28.10
N THR A 203 5.23 -2.24 28.23
CA THR A 203 5.63 -1.04 27.45
C THR A 203 6.94 -1.17 26.67
N SER A 204 7.35 -2.38 26.30
CA SER A 204 8.55 -2.60 25.47
C SER A 204 8.27 -2.90 23.99
N TYR A 205 7.00 -2.86 23.55
CA TYR A 205 6.61 -3.21 22.17
C TYR A 205 5.64 -2.20 21.54
N PRO A 206 6.08 -0.97 21.22
CA PRO A 206 5.26 -0.07 20.41
C PRO A 206 4.94 -0.75 19.07
N ILE A 207 3.72 -0.53 18.53
CA ILE A 207 3.34 -0.99 17.18
C ILE A 207 3.53 0.13 16.16
N PHE A 208 3.28 1.38 16.58
CA PHE A 208 3.60 2.56 15.79
C PHE A 208 5.03 3.00 16.10
N HIS A 209 5.85 3.08 15.06
CA HIS A 209 7.27 3.36 15.16
C HIS A 209 7.62 4.67 14.50
N ASP A 210 8.04 5.64 15.29
CA ASP A 210 8.40 6.99 14.90
C ASP A 210 9.63 7.44 15.70
N ASP A 211 10.01 8.71 15.56
CA ASP A 211 11.16 9.25 16.29
C ASP A 211 10.99 9.13 17.82
N LYS A 212 9.76 9.20 18.33
CA LYS A 212 9.46 9.08 19.76
C LYS A 212 9.69 7.65 20.28
N SER A 213 9.32 6.62 19.54
CA SER A 213 9.62 5.23 19.94
C SER A 213 11.12 4.92 19.83
N HIS A 214 11.79 5.40 18.79
CA HIS A 214 13.24 5.18 18.61
C HIS A 214 14.07 5.89 19.68
N ALA A 215 13.67 7.08 20.11
CA ALA A 215 14.28 7.78 21.24
C ALA A 215 14.20 6.99 22.56
N LYS A 216 13.30 6.01 22.66
CA LYS A 216 13.14 5.10 23.81
C LYS A 216 13.88 3.76 23.63
N GLY A 217 14.73 3.62 22.60
CA GLY A 217 15.52 2.41 22.37
C GLY A 217 14.85 1.35 21.50
N GLU A 218 13.75 1.66 20.83
CA GLU A 218 13.16 0.78 19.81
C GLU A 218 14.16 0.57 18.65
N LEU A 219 14.33 -0.69 18.23
CA LEU A 219 15.26 -1.10 17.17
C LEU A 219 14.57 -1.56 15.89
N SER A 220 13.24 -1.64 15.91
CA SER A 220 12.44 -1.99 14.74
C SER A 220 12.44 -0.86 13.71
N ASN A 221 11.87 -1.15 12.55
CA ASN A 221 11.77 -0.25 11.41
C ASN A 221 10.76 0.91 11.64
N TRP A 222 10.58 1.85 10.71
CA TRP A 222 9.68 3.01 10.84
C TRP A 222 8.28 2.71 10.32
N THR A 223 7.23 3.22 10.96
CA THR A 223 5.86 3.17 10.42
C THR A 223 5.63 4.30 9.43
N LEU A 224 5.37 3.97 8.15
CA LEU A 224 5.17 4.98 7.10
C LEU A 224 3.76 5.53 7.06
N ILE A 225 2.79 4.63 7.14
CA ILE A 225 1.38 4.95 6.95
C ILE A 225 0.54 3.90 7.68
N THR A 226 -0.60 4.35 8.19
CA THR A 226 -1.64 3.47 8.74
C THR A 226 -2.83 3.49 7.80
N VAL A 227 -3.32 2.31 7.45
CA VAL A 227 -4.49 2.15 6.59
C VAL A 227 -5.53 1.27 7.27
N LEU A 228 -6.80 1.58 7.06
CA LEU A 228 -7.93 0.77 7.51
C LEU A 228 -8.71 0.29 6.30
N PHE A 229 -8.84 -1.03 6.16
CA PHE A 229 -9.74 -1.65 5.19
C PHE A 229 -11.11 -1.88 5.84
N ASP A 230 -12.07 -1.04 5.50
CA ASP A 230 -13.48 -1.30 5.77
C ASP A 230 -14.07 -2.15 4.64
N VAL A 231 -13.84 -3.45 4.73
CA VAL A 231 -14.31 -4.43 3.74
C VAL A 231 -15.85 -4.51 3.67
N LYS A 232 -16.55 -4.09 4.73
CA LYS A 232 -18.02 -4.15 4.78
C LYS A 232 -18.64 -3.05 3.93
N ASN A 233 -18.11 -1.83 4.06
CA ASN A 233 -18.59 -0.68 3.30
C ASN A 233 -17.84 -0.52 1.97
N GLY A 234 -16.83 -1.35 1.70
CA GLY A 234 -16.04 -1.27 0.48
C GLY A 234 -15.16 -0.02 0.44
N VAL A 235 -14.56 0.38 1.57
CA VAL A 235 -13.78 1.60 1.67
C VAL A 235 -12.41 1.34 2.31
N LEU A 236 -11.37 1.95 1.78
CA LEU A 236 -10.04 1.98 2.38
C LEU A 236 -9.72 3.41 2.82
N TYR A 237 -9.46 3.58 4.11
CA TYR A 237 -9.06 4.86 4.71
C TYR A 237 -7.55 4.88 4.89
N LEU A 238 -6.87 5.87 4.33
CA LEU A 238 -5.47 6.12 4.61
C LEU A 238 -5.36 7.29 5.58
N LEU A 239 -4.72 7.05 6.71
CA LEU A 239 -4.38 8.10 7.66
C LEU A 239 -3.17 8.90 7.16
N ARG A 240 -3.03 10.13 7.67
CA ARG A 240 -1.87 10.98 7.37
C ARG A 240 -0.56 10.18 7.56
N PRO A 241 0.31 10.12 6.53
CA PRO A 241 1.59 9.43 6.64
C PRO A 241 2.43 9.98 7.80
N ARG A 242 3.17 9.09 8.47
CA ARG A 242 4.06 9.40 9.61
C ARG A 242 3.38 10.06 10.83
N VAL A 243 2.06 10.04 10.92
CA VAL A 243 1.34 10.53 12.10
C VAL A 243 0.86 9.33 12.91
N ASN A 244 1.00 9.41 14.23
CA ASN A 244 0.52 8.39 15.15
C ASN A 244 -0.99 8.15 14.91
N PRO A 245 -1.44 6.90 14.71
CA PRO A 245 -2.82 6.60 14.34
C PRO A 245 -3.86 6.97 15.42
N GLY A 246 -3.44 7.11 16.69
CA GLY A 246 -4.30 7.64 17.75
C GLY A 246 -4.66 9.12 17.56
N GLU A 247 -3.82 9.86 16.84
CA GLU A 247 -3.93 11.31 16.62
C GLU A 247 -4.24 11.66 15.16
N ALA A 248 -3.94 10.75 14.23
CA ALA A 248 -4.01 11.01 12.81
C ALA A 248 -5.43 11.31 12.32
N ARG A 249 -5.48 12.15 11.29
CA ARG A 249 -6.65 12.40 10.46
C ARG A 249 -6.61 11.52 9.22
N VAL A 250 -7.77 11.25 8.64
CA VAL A 250 -7.86 10.59 7.33
C VAL A 250 -7.33 11.56 6.28
N ALA A 251 -6.39 11.12 5.47
CA ALA A 251 -5.82 11.89 4.36
C ALA A 251 -6.47 11.55 3.02
N MET A 252 -6.86 10.29 2.86
CA MET A 252 -7.35 9.77 1.59
C MET A 252 -8.34 8.63 1.84
N VAL A 253 -9.31 8.54 0.95
CA VAL A 253 -10.33 7.50 0.92
C VAL A 253 -10.29 6.86 -0.46
N VAL A 254 -10.26 5.53 -0.51
CA VAL A 254 -10.31 4.75 -1.75
C VAL A 254 -11.57 3.91 -1.72
N ASP A 255 -12.36 3.97 -2.78
CA ASP A 255 -13.46 3.03 -3.00
C ASP A 255 -12.86 1.67 -3.41
N LEU A 256 -13.15 0.62 -2.63
CA LEU A 256 -12.65 -0.74 -2.92
C LEU A 256 -13.47 -1.43 -4.01
N LEU A 257 -14.67 -0.93 -4.33
CA LEU A 257 -15.51 -1.39 -5.43
C LEU A 257 -15.19 -0.64 -6.74
N ASP A 258 -14.64 0.57 -6.62
CA ASP A 258 -14.04 1.32 -7.72
C ASP A 258 -12.65 1.84 -7.33
N VAL A 259 -11.64 0.96 -7.43
CA VAL A 259 -10.26 1.27 -7.00
C VAL A 259 -9.58 2.41 -7.76
N GLN A 260 -10.21 2.90 -8.83
CA GLN A 260 -9.79 4.12 -9.55
C GLN A 260 -10.29 5.39 -8.84
N HIS A 261 -11.39 5.30 -8.09
CA HIS A 261 -11.95 6.40 -7.34
C HIS A 261 -11.19 6.60 -6.03
N VAL A 262 -10.16 7.42 -6.11
CA VAL A 262 -9.35 7.84 -4.98
C VAL A 262 -9.66 9.30 -4.66
N LYS A 263 -10.13 9.56 -3.43
CA LYS A 263 -10.44 10.90 -2.94
C LYS A 263 -9.40 11.35 -1.91
N LEU A 264 -8.65 12.39 -2.24
CA LEU A 264 -7.80 13.11 -1.29
C LEU A 264 -8.65 14.12 -0.50
N LEU A 265 -8.33 14.30 0.79
CA LEU A 265 -9.09 15.14 1.72
C LEU A 265 -8.25 16.33 2.15
N HIS A 266 -8.66 17.53 1.75
CA HIS A 266 -7.85 18.75 1.93
C HIS A 266 -8.32 19.59 3.12
N THR A 267 -9.62 19.55 3.42
CA THR A 267 -10.21 20.38 4.47
C THR A 267 -10.39 19.63 5.78
N ALA A 268 -10.33 20.35 6.91
CA ALA A 268 -10.60 19.75 8.22
C ALA A 268 -11.99 19.08 8.25
N SER A 269 -13.01 19.70 7.65
CA SER A 269 -14.37 19.16 7.61
C SER A 269 -14.45 17.82 6.86
N GLU A 270 -13.79 17.69 5.70
CA GLU A 270 -13.74 16.42 4.96
C GLU A 270 -13.03 15.33 5.75
N GLN A 271 -11.91 15.68 6.38
CA GLN A 271 -11.11 14.77 7.19
C GLN A 271 -11.87 14.30 8.44
N ASP A 272 -12.60 15.19 9.11
CA ASP A 272 -13.40 14.90 10.29
C ASP A 272 -14.63 14.06 9.94
N LEU A 273 -15.29 14.33 8.80
CA LEU A 273 -16.37 13.49 8.28
C LEU A 273 -15.88 12.08 7.96
N ALA A 274 -14.75 11.95 7.25
CA ALA A 274 -14.17 10.66 6.92
C ALA A 274 -13.75 9.89 8.19
N LYS A 275 -13.18 10.57 9.19
CA LYS A 275 -12.86 9.97 10.49
C LYS A 275 -14.11 9.50 11.22
N THR A 276 -15.20 10.27 11.18
CA THR A 276 -16.49 9.88 11.76
C THR A 276 -17.03 8.61 11.11
N ASN A 277 -17.03 8.55 9.77
CA ASN A 277 -17.46 7.36 9.03
C ASN A 277 -16.60 6.13 9.35
N MET A 278 -15.27 6.31 9.38
CA MET A 278 -14.30 5.28 9.71
C MET A 278 -14.50 4.73 11.14
N LEU A 279 -14.82 5.60 12.12
CA LEU A 279 -15.07 5.18 13.50
C LEU A 279 -16.44 4.50 13.68
N ALA A 280 -17.42 4.83 12.82
CA ALA A 280 -18.74 4.20 12.81
C ALA A 280 -18.71 2.77 12.24
N THR A 281 -17.61 2.35 11.61
CA THR A 281 -17.40 0.96 11.19
C THR A 281 -17.42 0.05 12.42
N THR A 282 -18.55 -0.62 12.62
CA THR A 282 -18.76 -1.57 13.71
C THR A 282 -18.46 -2.99 13.26
N LYS A 283 -17.89 -3.78 14.18
CA LYS A 283 -17.79 -5.23 14.02
C LYS A 283 -19.21 -5.80 13.85
N ALA A 284 -19.43 -6.67 12.85
CA ALA A 284 -20.60 -7.53 12.87
C ALA A 284 -20.58 -8.35 14.17
N ARG A 285 -21.74 -8.53 14.80
CA ARG A 285 -21.89 -9.49 15.90
C ARG A 285 -21.35 -10.84 15.44
N SER A 286 -20.59 -11.45 16.35
CA SER A 286 -20.09 -12.84 16.30
C SER A 286 -21.13 -13.82 15.78
#